data_AF-A0A6M0Q5N9-F1
#
_entry.id   AF-A0A6M0Q5N9-F1
#
_cell.length_a   1.000
_cell.length_b   1.000
_cell.length_c   1.000
_cell.angle_alpha   90.00
_cell.angle_beta   90.00
_cell.angle_gamma   90.00
#
_symmetry.space_group_name_H-M   'P 1'
#
loop_
_entity.id
_entity.type
_entity.pdbx_description
1 polymer ?
#
loop_
_entity_poly.entity_id
_entity_poly.type
_entity_poly.pdbx_seq_one_letter_code
_entity_poly.pdbx_strand_id
1 'polypeptide(L)'
;MGHFEQAGQGVIKKLQQEFRNNLGSIENACNPDIIIGLSYHNIENGFSYYLALEVPNLDVIPQGMTGISVPAHTSATSQYEEENVHEVYSEVYNWIELNKYVLDQNELEHYEEFPFDYNPMTDSPKLKLHIPIQKK
;
A
#
# COMPACT_ATOMS: atom_id res chain seq x y z
N MET A 1 -15.24 18.78 -0.48
CA MET A 1 -13.84 18.35 -0.27
C MET A 1 -13.59 17.23 -1.25
N GLY A 2 -12.61 17.37 -2.13
CA GLY A 2 -12.35 16.37 -3.16
C GLY A 2 -11.38 16.92 -4.17
N HIS A 3 -10.10 17.05 -3.78
CA HIS A 3 -9.02 17.48 -4.69
C HIS A 3 -7.66 16.79 -4.39
N PHE A 4 -7.52 15.97 -3.32
CA PHE A 4 -6.29 15.22 -3.03
C PHE A 4 -6.30 13.81 -3.63
N GLU A 5 -7.37 13.04 -3.44
CA GLU A 5 -7.44 11.62 -3.84
C GLU A 5 -7.54 11.42 -5.36
N GLN A 6 -8.31 12.24 -6.08
CA GLN A 6 -8.45 12.14 -7.53
C GLN A 6 -7.18 12.56 -8.29
N ALA A 7 -6.42 13.54 -7.77
CA ALA A 7 -5.11 13.88 -8.29
C ALA A 7 -4.08 12.78 -7.98
N GLY A 8 -4.20 12.15 -6.81
CA GLY A 8 -3.40 10.99 -6.40
C GLY A 8 -3.61 9.77 -7.29
N GLN A 9 -4.85 9.43 -7.67
CA GLN A 9 -5.14 8.22 -8.46
C GLN A 9 -4.37 8.16 -9.79
N GLY A 10 -4.33 9.26 -10.54
CA GLY A 10 -3.60 9.29 -11.81
C GLY A 10 -2.08 9.21 -11.64
N VAL A 11 -1.56 9.76 -10.54
CA VAL A 11 -0.12 9.72 -10.19
C VAL A 11 0.27 8.33 -9.71
N ILE A 12 -0.54 7.71 -8.85
CA ILE A 12 -0.30 6.36 -8.30
C ILE A 12 -0.34 5.32 -9.41
N LYS A 13 -1.31 5.39 -10.34
CA LYS A 13 -1.37 4.47 -11.49
C LYS A 13 -0.10 4.54 -12.36
N LYS A 14 0.40 5.75 -12.63
CA LYS A 14 1.67 5.95 -13.36
C LYS A 14 2.86 5.41 -12.58
N LEU A 15 2.93 5.70 -11.28
CA LEU A 15 3.99 5.20 -10.40
C LEU A 15 4.00 3.66 -10.36
N GLN A 16 2.83 3.02 -10.28
CA GLN A 16 2.70 1.55 -10.35
C GLN A 16 3.19 1.01 -11.69
N GLN A 17 2.86 1.65 -12.80
CA GLN A 17 3.36 1.24 -14.11
C GLN A 17 4.89 1.41 -14.24
N GLU A 18 5.45 2.51 -13.75
CA GLU A 18 6.89 2.76 -13.76
C GLU A 18 7.65 1.77 -12.88
N PHE A 19 7.11 1.45 -11.70
CA PHE A 19 7.68 0.45 -10.81
C PHE A 19 7.67 -0.94 -11.46
N ARG A 20 6.54 -1.34 -12.05
CA ARG A 20 6.40 -2.63 -12.77
C ARG A 20 7.44 -2.80 -13.88
N ASN A 21 7.72 -1.74 -14.64
CA ASN A 21 8.73 -1.76 -15.70
C ASN A 21 10.16 -1.96 -15.17
N ASN A 22 10.41 -1.69 -13.89
CA ASN A 22 11.74 -1.74 -13.26
C ASN A 22 11.89 -2.86 -12.21
N LEU A 23 10.88 -3.71 -11.99
CA LEU A 23 10.91 -4.78 -10.98
C LEU A 23 12.10 -5.74 -11.14
N GLY A 24 12.51 -6.01 -12.37
CA GLY A 24 13.64 -6.90 -12.67
C GLY A 24 14.99 -6.41 -12.11
N SER A 25 15.07 -5.17 -11.61
CA SER A 25 16.26 -4.66 -10.91
C SER A 25 16.32 -5.04 -9.43
N ILE A 26 15.21 -5.46 -8.82
CA ILE A 26 15.15 -5.87 -7.41
C ILE A 26 15.42 -7.38 -7.35
N GLU A 27 16.61 -7.75 -6.88
CA GLU A 27 17.01 -9.14 -6.72
C GLU A 27 16.38 -9.75 -5.45
N ASN A 28 16.15 -11.07 -5.45
CA ASN A 28 15.74 -11.85 -4.29
C ASN A 28 14.43 -11.41 -3.61
N ALA A 29 13.45 -10.94 -4.38
CA ALA A 29 12.11 -10.69 -3.86
C ALA A 29 11.54 -11.96 -3.21
N CYS A 30 11.05 -11.84 -1.97
CA CYS A 30 10.42 -12.93 -1.21
C CYS A 30 9.17 -13.46 -1.94
N ASN A 31 8.39 -12.54 -2.49
CA ASN A 31 7.23 -12.83 -3.32
C ASN A 31 7.14 -11.84 -4.47
N PRO A 32 7.64 -12.18 -5.68
CA PRO A 32 7.59 -11.29 -6.84
C PRO A 32 6.18 -11.11 -7.41
N ASP A 33 5.22 -11.94 -7.00
CA ASP A 33 3.83 -11.88 -7.48
C ASP A 33 2.98 -10.86 -6.72
N ILE A 34 3.56 -10.17 -5.72
CA ILE A 34 2.87 -9.16 -4.90
C ILE A 34 3.71 -7.88 -4.88
N ILE A 35 3.10 -6.78 -5.33
CA ILE A 35 3.64 -5.42 -5.17
C ILE A 35 3.02 -4.82 -3.91
N ILE A 36 3.85 -4.20 -3.08
CA ILE A 36 3.42 -3.58 -1.83
C ILE A 36 3.32 -2.07 -2.03
N GLY A 37 2.18 -1.47 -1.67
CA GLY A 37 1.99 -0.04 -1.50
C GLY A 37 2.08 0.34 -0.02
N LEU A 38 2.89 1.35 0.31
CA LEU A 38 3.04 1.84 1.69
C LEU A 38 2.75 3.33 1.76
N SER A 39 1.82 3.72 2.62
CA SER A 39 1.50 5.12 2.93
C SER A 39 2.04 5.50 4.31
N TYR A 40 2.83 6.57 4.40
CA TYR A 40 3.39 7.08 5.64
C TYR A 40 2.96 8.53 5.90
N HIS A 41 2.50 8.84 7.12
CA HIS A 41 2.18 10.20 7.55
C HIS A 41 3.42 10.94 8.07
N ASN A 42 4.39 11.21 7.18
CA ASN A 42 5.69 11.76 7.58
C ASN A 42 5.91 13.22 7.12
N ILE A 43 4.92 13.87 6.52
CA ILE A 43 5.00 15.26 6.03
C ILE A 43 3.79 16.05 6.53
N GLU A 44 4.01 17.29 6.96
CA GLU A 44 2.94 18.19 7.39
C GLU A 44 1.92 18.39 6.25
N ASN A 45 0.67 17.97 6.48
CA ASN A 45 -0.43 17.96 5.50
C ASN A 45 -0.18 17.11 4.24
N GLY A 46 0.60 16.03 4.35
CA GLY A 46 0.84 15.11 3.25
C GLY A 46 1.19 13.70 3.71
N PHE A 47 1.44 12.83 2.75
CA PHE A 47 1.92 11.47 2.97
C PHE A 47 3.01 11.14 1.97
N SER A 48 3.94 10.27 2.36
CA SER A 48 4.84 9.60 1.42
C SER A 48 4.20 8.29 0.99
N TYR A 49 4.23 8.01 -0.31
CA TYR A 49 3.77 6.74 -0.87
C TYR A 49 4.93 6.01 -1.53
N TYR A 50 5.11 4.75 -1.18
CA TYR A 50 6.14 3.89 -1.74
C TYR A 50 5.52 2.67 -2.41
N LEU A 51 6.14 2.24 -3.51
CA LEU A 51 5.94 0.91 -4.06
C LEU A 51 7.19 0.07 -3.81
N ALA A 52 6.98 -1.15 -3.35
CA ALA A 52 8.05 -2.02 -2.90
C ALA A 52 7.79 -3.49 -3.25
N LEU A 53 8.86 -4.27 -3.21
CA LEU A 53 8.81 -5.72 -3.06
C LEU A 53 9.40 -6.06 -1.70
N GLU A 54 8.86 -7.08 -1.05
CA GLU A 54 9.49 -7.65 0.14
C GLU A 54 10.77 -8.38 -0.27
N VAL A 55 11.84 -8.15 0.47
CA VAL A 55 13.15 -8.81 0.31
C VAL A 55 13.61 -9.33 1.68
N PRO A 56 14.41 -10.40 1.74
CA PRO A 56 14.82 -11.00 3.01
C PRO A 56 15.74 -10.09 3.85
N ASN A 57 16.46 -9.17 3.19
CA ASN A 57 17.32 -8.17 3.81
C ASN A 57 17.53 -6.99 2.84
N LEU A 58 18.14 -5.91 3.33
CA LEU A 58 18.41 -4.69 2.56
C LEU A 58 19.89 -4.58 2.12
N ASP A 59 20.58 -5.71 1.93
CA ASP A 59 22.01 -5.72 1.58
C ASP A 59 22.27 -5.19 0.16
N VAL A 60 21.31 -5.38 -0.74
CA VAL A 60 21.37 -4.92 -2.14
C VAL A 60 20.17 -4.04 -2.44
N ILE A 61 20.41 -2.73 -2.57
CA ILE A 61 19.38 -1.74 -2.94
C ILE A 61 19.74 -1.20 -4.33
N PRO A 62 18.87 -1.34 -5.34
CA PRO A 62 19.13 -0.80 -6.67
C PRO A 62 19.32 0.71 -6.68
N GLN A 63 20.11 1.22 -7.62
CA GLN A 63 20.33 2.66 -7.76
C GLN A 63 19.00 3.38 -7.99
N GLY A 64 18.74 4.44 -7.21
CA GLY A 64 17.51 5.22 -7.29
C GLY A 64 16.34 4.64 -6.48
N MET A 65 16.54 3.54 -5.77
CA MET A 65 15.58 2.98 -4.81
C MET A 65 16.04 3.23 -3.37
N THR A 66 15.12 3.02 -2.42
CA THR A 66 15.41 3.06 -0.99
C THR A 66 14.95 1.76 -0.34
N GLY A 67 15.70 1.30 0.67
CA GLY A 67 15.26 0.24 1.55
C GLY A 67 14.35 0.80 2.64
N ILE A 68 13.28 0.07 2.96
CA ILE A 68 12.33 0.42 4.03
C ILE A 68 12.17 -0.79 4.93
N SER A 69 12.29 -0.60 6.24
CA SER A 69 11.95 -1.62 7.23
C SER A 69 10.58 -1.27 7.82
N VAL A 70 9.60 -2.13 7.58
CA VAL A 70 8.25 -1.97 8.13
C VAL A 70 8.18 -2.73 9.46
N PRO A 71 7.86 -2.07 10.59
CA PRO A 71 7.73 -2.77 11.85
C PRO A 71 6.51 -3.71 11.86
N ALA A 72 6.51 -4.68 12.76
CA ALA A 72 5.40 -5.59 12.90
C ALA A 72 4.18 -4.84 13.47
N HIS A 73 3.06 -4.89 12.75
CA HIS A 73 1.78 -4.33 13.19
C HIS A 73 0.72 -5.42 13.34
N THR A 74 -0.23 -5.18 14.24
CA THR A 74 -1.54 -5.85 14.15
C THR A 74 -2.40 -5.04 13.19
N SER A 75 -3.00 -5.69 12.20
CA SER A 75 -3.79 -4.98 11.18
C SER A 75 -5.19 -5.57 11.02
N ALA A 76 -6.16 -4.70 10.74
CA ALA A 76 -7.42 -5.12 10.14
C ALA A 76 -7.23 -5.23 8.63
N THR A 77 -7.75 -6.30 8.03
CA THR A 77 -7.51 -6.61 6.61
C THR A 77 -8.80 -6.87 5.86
N SER A 78 -8.89 -6.37 4.64
CA SER A 78 -9.92 -6.74 3.67
C SER A 78 -9.33 -6.85 2.27
N GLN A 79 -9.91 -7.72 1.44
CA GLN A 79 -9.51 -7.91 0.04
C GLN A 79 -10.64 -7.43 -0.86
N TYR A 80 -10.28 -6.73 -1.94
CA TYR A 80 -11.22 -6.11 -2.84
C TYR A 80 -10.84 -6.38 -4.30
N GLU A 81 -11.83 -6.78 -5.10
CA GLU A 81 -11.69 -7.05 -6.53
C GLU A 81 -12.90 -6.53 -7.32
N GLU A 82 -13.22 -5.24 -7.19
CA GLU A 82 -14.34 -4.59 -7.90
C GLU A 82 -13.99 -3.14 -8.35
N GLU A 83 -14.94 -2.40 -8.91
CA GLU A 83 -14.67 -1.09 -9.53
C GLU A 83 -14.41 0.05 -8.53
N ASN A 84 -14.98 -0.02 -7.32
CA ASN A 84 -14.98 1.08 -6.34
C ASN A 84 -14.09 0.80 -5.12
N VAL A 85 -12.78 0.96 -5.31
CA VAL A 85 -11.77 0.76 -4.26
C VAL A 85 -12.06 1.55 -2.97
N HIS A 86 -12.84 2.63 -2.99
CA HIS A 86 -13.15 3.40 -1.79
C HIS A 86 -14.08 2.67 -0.81
N GLU A 87 -14.85 1.70 -1.29
CA GLU A 87 -15.75 0.92 -0.43
C GLU A 87 -14.95 0.06 0.56
N VAL A 88 -13.81 -0.52 0.15
CA VAL A 88 -12.99 -1.35 1.04
C VAL A 88 -12.45 -0.58 2.24
N TYR A 89 -12.06 0.69 2.07
CA TYR A 89 -11.60 1.51 3.19
C TYR A 89 -12.73 1.75 4.18
N SER A 90 -13.90 2.13 3.66
CA SER A 90 -15.08 2.39 4.50
C SER A 90 -15.49 1.15 5.29
N GLU A 91 -15.47 -0.03 4.66
CA GLU A 91 -15.76 -1.30 5.31
C GLU A 91 -14.78 -1.64 6.44
N VAL A 92 -13.47 -1.48 6.19
CA VAL A 92 -12.45 -1.76 7.19
C VAL A 92 -12.55 -0.79 8.36
N TYR A 93 -12.71 0.51 8.11
CA TYR A 93 -12.87 1.49 9.19
C TYR A 93 -14.14 1.23 10.02
N ASN A 94 -15.26 0.90 9.38
CA ASN A 94 -16.48 0.52 10.07
C ASN A 94 -16.27 -0.73 10.94
N TRP A 95 -15.58 -1.76 10.41
CA TRP A 95 -15.28 -2.96 11.17
C TRP A 95 -14.41 -2.67 12.40
N ILE A 96 -13.39 -1.82 12.27
CA ILE A 96 -12.51 -1.39 13.36
C ILE A 96 -13.32 -0.75 14.50
N GLU A 97 -14.21 0.18 14.17
CA GLU A 97 -15.05 0.89 15.15
C GLU A 97 -16.03 -0.05 15.87
N LEU A 98 -16.70 -0.92 15.10
CA LEU A 98 -17.65 -1.90 15.64
C LEU A 98 -16.97 -2.87 16.61
N ASN A 99 -15.73 -3.28 16.30
CA ASN A 99 -14.95 -4.21 17.10
C ASN A 99 -14.10 -3.55 18.21
N LYS A 100 -14.27 -2.24 18.44
CA LYS A 100 -13.64 -1.48 19.54
C LYS A 100 -12.10 -1.48 19.49
N TYR A 101 -11.54 -1.54 18.28
CA TYR A 101 -10.13 -1.24 18.06
C TYR A 101 -9.93 0.26 17.84
N VAL A 102 -8.69 0.72 17.95
CA VAL A 102 -8.28 2.08 17.56
C VAL A 102 -7.17 1.99 16.52
N LEU A 103 -7.07 3.02 15.68
CA LEU A 103 -6.02 3.11 14.65
C LEU A 103 -4.65 3.25 15.31
N ASP A 104 -3.66 2.54 14.77
CA ASP A 104 -2.24 2.63 15.17
C ASP A 104 -1.40 3.19 14.02
N GLN A 105 -1.77 4.38 13.56
CA GLN A 105 -1.19 5.04 12.38
C GLN A 105 -0.13 6.08 12.75
N ASN A 106 0.68 5.79 13.77
CA ASN A 106 1.74 6.71 14.22
C ASN A 106 2.88 6.84 13.20
N GLU A 107 3.11 5.81 12.38
CA GLU A 107 4.15 5.78 11.34
C GLU A 107 3.54 5.37 10.00
N LEU A 108 3.00 4.15 9.94
CA LEU A 108 2.36 3.56 8.76
C LEU A 108 0.86 3.85 8.77
N GLU A 109 0.35 4.51 7.73
CA GLU A 109 -1.09 4.71 7.56
C GLU A 109 -1.75 3.48 6.94
N HIS A 110 -1.24 3.06 5.78
CA HIS A 110 -1.79 1.98 4.96
C HIS A 110 -0.69 1.08 4.44
N TYR A 111 -0.99 -0.22 4.43
CA TYR A 111 -0.23 -1.23 3.71
C TYR A 111 -1.18 -1.91 2.73
N GLU A 112 -0.79 -1.93 1.45
CA GLU A 112 -1.61 -2.40 0.34
C GLU A 112 -0.84 -3.49 -0.41
N GLU A 113 -1.50 -4.59 -0.75
CA GLU A 113 -0.94 -5.63 -1.61
C GLU A 113 -1.67 -5.61 -2.96
N PHE A 114 -0.92 -5.48 -4.04
CA PHE A 114 -1.42 -5.54 -5.41
C PHE A 114 -0.88 -6.82 -6.08
N PRO A 115 -1.75 -7.64 -6.70
CA PRO A 115 -1.31 -8.75 -7.53
C PRO A 115 -0.38 -8.26 -8.65
N PHE A 116 0.69 -8.98 -8.95
CA PHE A 116 1.63 -8.56 -9.99
C PHE A 116 0.97 -8.54 -11.38
N ASP A 117 0.01 -9.42 -11.63
CA ASP A 117 -0.74 -9.50 -12.89
C ASP A 117 -1.77 -8.37 -13.08
N TYR A 118 -2.14 -7.66 -12.01
CA TYR A 118 -3.00 -6.47 -12.07
C TYR A 118 -2.36 -5.35 -12.88
N ASN A 119 -3.08 -4.87 -13.89
CA ASN A 119 -2.69 -3.73 -14.70
C ASN A 119 -3.45 -2.46 -14.24
N PRO A 120 -2.79 -1.49 -13.58
CA PRO A 120 -3.44 -0.30 -13.04
C PRO A 120 -4.07 0.62 -14.10
N MET A 121 -3.68 0.45 -15.37
CA MET A 121 -4.15 1.25 -16.49
C MET A 121 -5.42 0.68 -17.15
N THR A 122 -5.64 -0.64 -17.07
CA THR A 122 -6.71 -1.32 -17.82
C THR A 122 -7.67 -2.11 -16.96
N ASP A 123 -7.24 -2.57 -15.79
CA ASP A 123 -8.01 -3.49 -14.97
C ASP A 123 -8.80 -2.73 -13.90
N SER A 124 -9.89 -3.34 -13.43
CA SER A 124 -10.57 -2.88 -12.22
C SER A 124 -9.63 -3.04 -11.01
N PRO A 125 -9.62 -2.10 -10.06
CA PRO A 125 -8.75 -2.14 -8.90
C PRO A 125 -8.82 -3.47 -8.15
N LYS A 126 -7.65 -4.10 -7.96
CA LYS A 126 -7.49 -5.28 -7.12
C LYS A 126 -6.46 -4.99 -6.06
N LEU A 127 -6.88 -5.02 -4.80
CA LEU A 127 -5.94 -4.86 -3.68
C LEU A 127 -6.41 -5.56 -2.43
N LYS A 128 -5.44 -5.88 -1.58
CA LYS A 128 -5.68 -6.26 -0.19
C LYS A 128 -5.17 -5.14 0.71
N LEU A 129 -6.06 -4.57 1.49
CA LEU A 129 -5.81 -3.42 2.35
C LEU A 129 -5.53 -3.90 3.77
N HIS A 130 -4.50 -3.34 4.38
CA HIS A 130 -4.12 -3.56 5.77
C HIS A 130 -4.06 -2.21 6.49
N ILE A 131 -4.91 -2.06 7.51
CA ILE A 131 -4.95 -0.87 8.36
C ILE A 131 -4.38 -1.22 9.74
N PRO A 132 -3.28 -0.58 10.18
CA PRO A 132 -2.72 -0.80 11.50
C PRO A 132 -3.72 -0.44 12.62
N ILE A 133 -3.85 -1.35 13.58
CA ILE A 133 -4.76 -1.24 14.71
C ILE A 133 -4.10 -1.69 16.02
N GLN A 134 -4.62 -1.17 17.12
CA GLN A 134 -4.31 -1.65 18.46
C GLN A 134 -5.59 -1.81 19.28
N LYS A 135 -5.51 -2.64 20.32
CA LYS A 135 -6.61 -2.72 21.30
C LYS A 135 -6.77 -1.38 21.98
N LYS A 136 -8.02 -0.99 22.17
CA LYS A 136 -8.38 0.18 22.96
C LYS A 136 -8.00 0.03 24.42
#